data_AF-A0A1S1H4L2-F1
#
_entry.id   AF-A0A1S1H4L2-F1
#
_cell.length_a   1.000
_cell.length_b   1.000
_cell.length_c   1.000
_cell.angle_alpha   90.00
_cell.angle_beta   90.00
_cell.angle_gamma   90.00
#
_symmetry.space_group_name_H-M   'P 1'
#
loop_
_entity.id
_entity.type
_entity.pdbx_description
1 polymer ?
#
loop_
_entity_poly.entity_id
_entity_poly.type
_entity_poly.pdbx_seq_one_letter_code
_entity_poly.pdbx_strand_id
1 'polypeptide(L)'
;MDYVARLHLKTGTDFRQGLVDFCLNRKKQYVAIGWSSQSEDLYRESFQEYYYRVKEISGRANPAINVFRDAKVDDLFWTRDLDGNYWICRVISPVEVVCDKRLDIGAVLPVEAYNFGMQVPGQIKSSFNRPRGGTVEKIRDGIIIEYSKTIFNQLSSSKYYKVIQQEGNLLDNLPDFDLEELVISYLQIKENYYVLSNSIANKSTTIKIECEMISRDVCNLRKAVLQVKGKKAKELDALEFNRYVEDGYIVYLYAPKIINLNQIGNVVRITNDDLLDFYKKNKPILPLSITKWGTLFEGNNS
;
A
#
# COMPACT_ATOMS: atom_id res chain seq x y z
N MET A 1 14.08 -13.16 -1.02
CA MET A 1 13.26 -12.29 -0.17
C MET A 1 11.81 -12.76 -0.24
N ASP A 2 11.21 -13.06 0.90
CA ASP A 2 9.85 -13.61 1.07
C ASP A 2 8.84 -12.56 1.59
N TYR A 3 9.32 -11.37 1.98
CA TYR A 3 8.49 -10.24 2.36
C TYR A 3 9.22 -8.91 2.14
N VAL A 4 8.47 -7.83 2.02
CA VAL A 4 8.99 -6.46 2.18
C VAL A 4 8.48 -5.92 3.51
N ALA A 5 9.35 -5.33 4.31
CA ALA A 5 8.96 -4.74 5.58
C ALA A 5 8.35 -3.36 5.35
N ARG A 6 7.30 -3.02 6.10
CA ARG A 6 6.81 -1.65 6.21
C ARG A 6 7.07 -1.16 7.62
N LEU A 7 7.72 -0.02 7.78
CA LEU A 7 8.08 0.52 9.09
C LEU A 7 7.77 2.01 9.20
N HIS A 8 7.12 2.40 10.29
CA HIS A 8 6.93 3.80 10.67
C HIS A 8 8.19 4.32 11.37
N LEU A 9 8.82 5.37 10.83
CA LEU A 9 9.89 6.09 11.52
C LEU A 9 9.31 6.86 12.71
N LYS A 10 9.21 6.16 13.84
CA LYS A 10 8.67 6.68 15.08
C LYS A 10 9.38 6.04 16.27
N THR A 11 10.09 6.87 17.03
CA THR A 11 10.66 6.53 18.34
C THR A 11 9.85 7.24 19.44
N GLY A 12 10.32 7.20 20.69
CA GLY A 12 9.75 7.97 21.80
C GLY A 12 10.07 9.47 21.77
N THR A 13 10.74 9.98 20.73
CA THR A 13 11.12 11.40 20.63
C THR A 13 9.99 12.32 20.20
N ASP A 14 9.98 13.53 20.77
CA ASP A 14 9.17 14.66 20.29
C ASP A 14 9.80 15.35 19.07
N PHE A 15 11.10 15.14 18.81
CA PHE A 15 11.84 15.74 17.69
C PHE A 15 11.67 14.94 16.39
N ARG A 16 10.42 14.73 15.97
CA ARG A 16 10.10 13.85 14.83
C ARG A 16 10.75 14.27 13.51
N GLN A 17 10.85 15.57 13.24
CA GLN A 17 11.53 16.06 12.04
C GLN A 17 13.02 15.69 12.08
N GLY A 18 13.67 15.88 13.22
CA GLY A 18 15.08 15.51 13.42
C GLY A 18 15.34 14.02 13.25
N LEU A 19 14.38 13.15 13.63
CA LEU A 19 14.45 11.71 13.38
C LEU A 19 14.38 11.38 11.87
N VAL A 20 13.46 12.01 11.14
CA VAL A 20 13.34 11.82 9.68
C VAL A 20 14.59 12.32 8.98
N ASP A 21 15.11 13.49 9.35
CA ASP A 21 16.31 14.05 8.76
C ASP A 21 17.54 13.18 9.04
N PHE A 22 17.64 12.63 10.27
CA PHE A 22 18.69 11.67 10.62
C PHE A 22 18.62 10.40 9.76
N CYS A 23 17.42 9.87 9.54
CA CYS A 23 17.21 8.61 8.83
C CYS A 23 17.36 8.75 7.31
N LEU A 24 16.76 9.76 6.68
CA LEU A 24 16.55 9.78 5.24
C LEU A 24 17.29 10.90 4.49
N ASN A 25 17.55 12.04 5.14
CA ASN A 25 18.05 13.26 4.47
C ASN A 25 19.56 13.49 4.64
N ARG A 26 20.29 12.51 5.18
CA ARG A 26 21.76 12.56 5.35
C ARG A 26 22.46 11.69 4.31
N LYS A 27 23.76 11.94 4.12
CA LYS A 27 24.62 11.12 3.24
C LYS A 27 24.67 9.65 3.66
N LYS A 28 24.66 9.38 4.98
CA LYS A 28 24.43 8.04 5.53
C LYS A 28 22.98 7.96 5.95
N GLN A 29 22.27 6.97 5.41
CA GLN A 29 20.84 6.79 5.65
C GLN A 29 20.63 5.57 6.54
N TYR A 30 19.55 5.63 7.31
CA TYR A 30 19.21 4.64 8.32
C TYR A 30 17.70 4.45 8.39
N VAL A 31 17.31 3.27 8.85
CA VAL A 31 16.03 3.07 9.50
C VAL A 31 16.30 2.91 10.99
N ALA A 32 15.62 3.66 11.86
CA ALA A 32 15.91 3.70 13.30
C ALA A 32 14.75 3.18 14.15
N ILE A 33 15.08 2.62 15.32
CA ILE A 33 14.12 2.23 16.37
C ILE A 33 14.48 2.84 17.73
N GLY A 34 13.45 2.89 18.60
CA GLY A 34 13.42 3.51 19.93
C GLY A 34 14.35 2.91 20.99
N TRP A 35 14.11 3.23 22.27
CA TRP A 35 14.74 2.60 23.46
C TRP A 35 16.24 2.92 23.66
N SER A 36 16.60 4.18 23.45
CA SER A 36 17.98 4.69 23.64
C SER A 36 18.59 4.39 25.02
N SER A 37 17.79 4.31 26.08
CA SER A 37 18.29 3.97 27.43
C SER A 37 18.83 2.54 27.52
N GLN A 38 18.37 1.63 26.64
CA GLN A 38 18.80 0.24 26.64
C GLN A 38 20.09 0.03 25.84
N SER A 39 20.50 1.01 25.05
CA SER A 39 21.77 1.01 24.32
C SER A 39 22.91 1.68 25.10
N GLU A 40 22.65 2.18 26.31
CA GLU A 40 23.69 2.73 27.18
C GLU A 40 24.76 1.66 27.49
N ASP A 41 26.02 2.06 27.32
CA ASP A 41 27.23 1.25 27.53
C ASP A 41 27.37 0.01 26.63
N LEU A 42 26.56 -0.09 25.57
CA LEU A 42 26.69 -1.15 24.58
C LEU A 42 27.61 -0.77 23.43
N TYR A 43 28.44 -1.73 23.01
CA TYR A 43 29.19 -1.62 21.76
C TYR A 43 28.25 -1.68 20.55
N ARG A 44 28.70 -1.11 19.43
CA ARG A 44 27.92 -1.00 18.19
C ARG A 44 27.46 -2.37 17.66
N GLU A 45 28.27 -3.42 17.82
CA GLU A 45 27.94 -4.77 17.37
C GLU A 45 27.05 -5.55 18.36
N SER A 46 26.77 -5.02 19.56
CA SER A 46 26.07 -5.73 20.65
C SER A 46 24.54 -5.73 20.51
N PHE A 47 24.02 -5.90 19.29
CA PHE A 47 22.56 -5.86 19.07
C PHE A 47 21.81 -6.98 19.79
N GLN A 48 22.43 -8.15 19.97
CA GLN A 48 21.80 -9.27 20.68
C GLN A 48 21.52 -8.91 22.15
N GLU A 49 22.46 -8.23 22.82
CA GLU A 49 22.28 -7.78 24.20
C GLU A 49 21.21 -6.69 24.28
N TYR A 50 21.29 -5.70 23.38
CA TYR A 50 20.27 -4.66 23.23
C TYR A 50 18.86 -5.25 23.03
N TYR A 51 18.75 -6.30 22.20
CA TYR A 51 17.50 -7.01 21.96
C TYR A 51 16.89 -7.59 23.24
N TYR A 52 17.71 -8.21 24.10
CA TYR A 52 17.24 -8.77 25.37
C TYR A 52 16.84 -7.67 26.36
N ARG A 53 17.64 -6.61 26.49
CA ARG A 53 17.30 -5.46 27.35
C ARG A 53 15.95 -4.83 26.98
N VAL A 54 15.68 -4.61 25.70
CA VAL A 54 14.38 -4.09 25.24
C VAL A 54 13.24 -5.10 25.49
N LYS A 55 13.50 -6.40 25.33
CA LYS A 55 12.50 -7.44 25.59
C LYS A 55 12.11 -7.50 27.08
N GLU A 56 13.06 -7.27 27.99
CA GLU A 56 12.82 -7.28 29.43
C GLU A 56 11.86 -6.16 29.89
N ILE A 57 11.95 -4.96 29.30
CA ILE A 57 11.06 -3.83 29.65
C ILE A 57 9.57 -4.19 29.53
N SER A 58 9.21 -4.90 28.46
CA SER A 58 7.79 -5.13 28.12
C SER A 58 7.34 -6.57 28.31
N GLY A 59 8.22 -7.46 28.80
CA GLY A 59 7.96 -8.90 28.95
C GLY A 59 7.78 -9.67 27.63
N ARG A 60 7.77 -8.97 26.49
CA ARG A 60 7.63 -9.54 25.14
C ARG A 60 8.42 -8.72 24.14
N ALA A 61 8.97 -9.35 23.11
CA ALA A 61 9.72 -8.60 22.10
C ALA A 61 8.78 -7.73 21.24
N ASN A 62 9.05 -6.43 21.17
CA ASN A 62 8.31 -5.53 20.29
C ASN A 62 8.47 -5.99 18.82
N PRO A 63 7.41 -6.00 17.99
CA PRO A 63 7.53 -6.37 16.59
C PRO A 63 8.66 -5.64 15.83
N ALA A 64 8.92 -4.36 16.14
CA ALA A 64 9.95 -3.58 15.48
C ALA A 64 11.37 -4.15 15.74
N ILE A 65 11.69 -4.51 16.99
CA ILE A 65 13.02 -5.05 17.30
C ILE A 65 13.23 -6.47 16.75
N ASN A 66 12.16 -7.26 16.63
CA ASN A 66 12.20 -8.55 15.93
C ASN A 66 12.55 -8.37 14.45
N VAL A 67 11.98 -7.38 13.78
CA VAL A 67 12.29 -7.10 12.37
C VAL A 67 13.75 -6.66 12.22
N PHE A 68 14.29 -5.87 13.14
CA PHE A 68 15.71 -5.48 13.12
C PHE A 68 16.65 -6.67 13.34
N ARG A 69 16.29 -7.59 14.25
CA ARG A 69 17.04 -8.83 14.47
C ARG A 69 17.08 -9.72 13.23
N ASP A 70 15.94 -9.84 12.55
CA ASP A 70 15.77 -10.75 11.42
C ASP A 70 16.26 -10.16 10.09
N ALA A 71 16.49 -8.83 10.04
CA ALA A 71 16.87 -8.11 8.83
C ALA A 71 18.25 -8.57 8.32
N LYS A 72 18.32 -8.80 7.02
CA LYS A 72 19.54 -9.18 6.30
C LYS A 72 19.90 -8.11 5.30
N VAL A 73 21.17 -8.08 4.92
CA VAL A 73 21.63 -7.31 3.76
C VAL A 73 20.74 -7.66 2.56
N ASP A 74 20.35 -6.64 1.81
CA ASP A 74 19.43 -6.68 0.68
C ASP A 74 17.95 -6.86 0.99
N ASP A 75 17.54 -6.90 2.26
CA ASP A 75 16.12 -6.78 2.61
C ASP A 75 15.60 -5.38 2.26
N LEU A 76 14.35 -5.34 1.77
CA LEU A 76 13.67 -4.10 1.38
C LEU A 76 12.68 -3.65 2.45
N PHE A 77 12.65 -2.33 2.65
CA PHE A 77 11.77 -1.64 3.59
C PHE A 77 11.05 -0.50 2.89
N TRP A 78 9.74 -0.39 3.10
CA TRP A 78 9.00 0.84 2.89
C TRP A 78 8.93 1.64 4.19
N THR A 79 9.22 2.93 4.09
CA THR A 79 8.93 3.89 5.15
C THR A 79 8.26 5.16 4.60
N ARG A 80 7.88 6.08 5.48
CA ARG A 80 7.16 7.31 5.15
C ARG A 80 7.64 8.46 6.02
N ASP A 81 7.93 9.60 5.40
CA ASP A 81 8.33 10.83 6.08
C ASP A 81 7.12 11.62 6.63
N LEU A 82 7.38 12.81 7.20
CA LEU A 82 6.33 13.67 7.76
C LEU A 82 5.53 14.42 6.68
N ASP A 83 6.13 14.65 5.51
CA ASP A 83 5.48 15.30 4.36
C ASP A 83 4.56 14.33 3.59
N GLY A 84 4.63 13.05 3.93
CA GLY A 84 3.80 12.00 3.37
C GLY A 84 4.40 11.30 2.16
N ASN A 85 5.66 11.53 1.84
CA ASN A 85 6.36 10.77 0.82
C ASN A 85 6.74 9.39 1.34
N TYR A 86 6.60 8.41 0.47
CA TYR A 86 7.05 7.06 0.71
C TYR A 86 8.48 6.89 0.20
N TRP A 87 9.24 6.11 0.96
CA TRP A 87 10.64 5.82 0.68
C TRP A 87 10.85 4.32 0.61
N ILE A 88 11.57 3.87 -0.41
CA ILE A 88 12.05 2.49 -0.51
C ILE A 88 13.49 2.44 -0.02
N CYS A 89 13.79 1.52 0.88
CA CYS A 89 15.10 1.37 1.51
C CYS A 89 15.61 -0.05 1.32
N ARG A 90 16.90 -0.20 1.02
CA ARG A 90 17.62 -1.49 1.01
C ARG A 90 18.61 -1.54 2.16
N VAL A 91 18.61 -2.61 2.93
CA VAL A 91 19.62 -2.84 3.99
C VAL A 91 20.98 -3.06 3.37
N ILE A 92 21.98 -2.30 3.80
CA ILE A 92 23.35 -2.39 3.28
C ILE A 92 24.33 -3.06 4.26
N SER A 93 24.01 -3.10 5.54
CA SER A 93 24.81 -3.78 6.56
C SER A 93 23.94 -4.23 7.74
N PRO A 94 24.46 -5.12 8.61
CA PRO A 94 23.77 -5.52 9.84
C PRO A 94 23.39 -4.32 10.70
N VAL A 95 22.40 -4.56 11.57
CA VAL A 95 21.93 -3.60 12.57
C VAL A 95 23.06 -3.18 13.51
N GLU A 96 23.05 -1.91 13.87
CA GLU A 96 24.03 -1.28 14.74
C GLU A 96 23.34 -0.69 15.96
N VAL A 97 23.92 -0.93 17.14
CA VAL A 97 23.48 -0.28 18.37
C VAL A 97 24.00 1.17 18.38
N VAL A 98 23.10 2.10 18.70
CA VAL A 98 23.39 3.53 18.79
C VAL A 98 22.67 4.07 20.02
N CYS A 99 23.28 4.99 20.76
CA CYS A 99 22.61 5.70 21.85
C CYS A 99 22.48 7.17 21.49
N ASP A 100 21.31 7.58 21.00
CA ASP A 100 20.92 8.98 20.88
C ASP A 100 19.70 9.24 21.77
N LYS A 101 19.93 9.80 22.96
CA LYS A 101 18.88 10.09 23.93
C LYS A 101 17.91 11.18 23.47
N ARG A 102 18.34 12.09 22.58
CA ARG A 102 17.50 13.20 22.09
C ARG A 102 16.48 12.70 21.09
N LEU A 103 16.91 11.89 20.13
CA LEU A 103 16.05 11.30 19.11
C LEU A 103 15.44 9.97 19.56
N ASP A 104 15.73 9.54 20.78
CA ASP A 104 15.41 8.22 21.32
C ASP A 104 15.78 7.10 20.33
N ILE A 105 17.03 7.06 19.87
CA ILE A 105 17.51 5.99 18.99
C ILE A 105 18.31 5.01 19.83
N GLY A 106 17.88 3.75 19.86
CA GLY A 106 18.60 2.63 20.49
C GLY A 106 19.30 1.70 19.50
N ALA A 107 18.80 1.62 18.26
CA ALA A 107 19.45 0.90 17.18
C ALA A 107 19.06 1.44 15.80
N VAL A 108 19.95 1.23 14.83
CA VAL A 108 19.78 1.64 13.43
C VAL A 108 20.10 0.48 12.49
N LEU A 109 19.33 0.37 11.41
CA LEU A 109 19.69 -0.41 10.23
C LEU A 109 20.26 0.55 9.19
N PRO A 110 21.54 0.45 8.83
CA PRO A 110 22.08 1.21 7.71
C PRO A 110 21.40 0.79 6.41
N VAL A 111 20.96 1.78 5.63
CA VAL A 111 20.23 1.55 4.38
C VAL A 111 20.71 2.47 3.25
N GLU A 112 20.38 2.07 2.04
CA GLU A 112 20.30 2.92 0.86
C GLU A 112 18.82 3.24 0.62
N ALA A 113 18.42 4.51 0.71
CA ALA A 113 17.03 4.94 0.68
C ALA A 113 16.74 5.95 -0.43
N TYR A 114 15.65 5.73 -1.16
CA TYR A 114 15.22 6.57 -2.26
C TYR A 114 13.80 7.08 -2.04
N ASN A 115 13.61 8.39 -2.24
CA ASN A 115 12.28 9.01 -2.22
C ASN A 115 11.51 8.60 -3.47
N PHE A 116 10.36 7.96 -3.27
CA PHE A 116 9.48 7.55 -4.35
C PHE A 116 8.34 8.56 -4.61
N GLY A 117 7.95 9.32 -3.58
CA GLY A 117 6.84 10.29 -3.60
C GLY A 117 5.57 9.80 -2.91
N MET A 118 4.48 10.56 -3.06
CA MET A 118 3.24 10.39 -2.27
C MET A 118 2.27 9.32 -2.79
N GLN A 119 2.35 8.95 -4.07
CA GLN A 119 1.39 8.06 -4.72
C GLN A 119 1.96 6.66 -4.95
N VAL A 120 1.92 5.83 -3.89
CA VAL A 120 2.23 4.39 -3.92
C VAL A 120 0.98 3.54 -4.16
N PRO A 121 1.15 2.28 -4.59
CA PRO A 121 0.06 1.30 -4.63
C PRO A 121 -0.79 1.25 -3.36
N GLY A 122 -2.09 0.99 -3.53
CA GLY A 122 -3.08 1.02 -2.46
C GLY A 122 -2.76 0.10 -1.29
N GLN A 123 -2.19 -1.08 -1.52
CA GLN A 123 -1.78 -2.02 -0.47
C GLN A 123 -0.62 -1.48 0.38
N ILE A 124 0.37 -0.82 -0.23
CA ILE A 124 1.44 -0.14 0.51
C ILE A 124 0.83 1.02 1.28
N LYS A 125 0.05 1.89 0.64
CA LYS A 125 -0.60 3.04 1.28
C LYS A 125 -1.43 2.64 2.51
N SER A 126 -2.29 1.63 2.34
CA SER A 126 -3.17 1.15 3.41
C SER A 126 -2.39 0.56 4.59
N SER A 127 -1.26 -0.11 4.35
CA SER A 127 -0.42 -0.68 5.41
C SER A 127 0.12 0.36 6.41
N PHE A 128 0.25 1.64 6.00
CA PHE A 128 0.64 2.75 6.89
C PHE A 128 -0.56 3.43 7.58
N ASN A 129 -1.77 3.28 7.06
CA ASN A 129 -2.94 4.02 7.52
C ASN A 129 -3.88 3.18 8.40
N ARG A 130 -3.51 1.95 8.76
CA ARG A 130 -4.36 1.07 9.58
C ARG A 130 -4.55 1.65 10.98
N PRO A 131 -5.79 1.89 11.43
CA PRO A 131 -6.06 2.29 12.81
C PRO A 131 -5.54 1.23 13.78
N ARG A 132 -4.76 1.62 14.77
CA ARG A 132 -4.07 0.72 15.71
C ARG A 132 -3.11 -0.27 15.02
N GLY A 133 -2.66 0.04 13.81
CA GLY A 133 -1.60 -0.69 13.13
C GLY A 133 -0.29 -0.61 13.94
N GLY A 134 0.44 -1.73 13.98
CA GLY A 134 1.75 -1.77 14.63
C GLY A 134 2.80 -0.95 13.88
N THR A 135 3.86 -0.53 14.59
CA THR A 135 5.00 0.22 14.02
C THR A 135 5.62 -0.48 12.79
N VAL A 136 5.54 -1.82 12.72
CA VAL A 136 6.05 -2.62 11.61
C VAL A 136 5.03 -3.65 11.11
N GLU A 137 5.13 -4.04 9.83
CA GLU A 137 4.41 -5.15 9.20
C GLU A 137 5.28 -5.81 8.14
N LYS A 138 5.11 -7.12 7.94
CA LYS A 138 5.75 -7.88 6.87
C LYS A 138 4.72 -8.09 5.75
N ILE A 139 4.90 -7.41 4.62
CA ILE A 139 4.04 -7.54 3.44
C ILE A 139 4.57 -8.72 2.61
N ARG A 140 3.80 -9.81 2.55
CA ARG A 140 4.16 -11.07 1.85
C ARG A 140 3.52 -11.23 0.47
N ASP A 141 2.87 -10.19 -0.01
CA ASP A 141 2.24 -10.22 -1.33
C ASP A 141 3.33 -10.23 -2.41
N GLY A 142 3.34 -11.29 -3.23
CA GLY A 142 4.34 -11.47 -4.28
C GLY A 142 4.38 -10.32 -5.28
N ILE A 143 3.23 -9.73 -5.61
CA ILE A 143 3.15 -8.61 -6.56
C ILE A 143 3.78 -7.36 -5.94
N ILE A 144 3.55 -7.11 -4.65
CA ILE A 144 4.18 -6.00 -3.93
C ILE A 144 5.68 -6.19 -3.75
N ILE A 145 6.14 -7.44 -3.56
CA ILE A 145 7.56 -7.76 -3.48
C ILE A 145 8.26 -7.44 -4.81
N GLU A 146 7.72 -7.93 -5.93
CA GLU A 146 8.30 -7.65 -7.26
C GLU A 146 8.21 -6.17 -7.64
N TYR A 147 7.13 -5.49 -7.25
CA TYR A 147 7.01 -4.04 -7.37
C TYR A 147 8.11 -3.29 -6.63
N SER A 148 8.33 -3.64 -5.36
CA SER A 148 9.34 -2.99 -4.53
C SER A 148 10.76 -3.15 -5.11
N LYS A 149 11.08 -4.34 -5.65
CA LYS A 149 12.34 -4.59 -6.37
C LYS A 149 12.48 -3.73 -7.61
N THR A 150 11.41 -3.65 -8.42
CA THR A 150 11.38 -2.86 -9.66
C THR A 150 11.59 -1.38 -9.39
N ILE A 151 10.88 -0.84 -8.40
CA ILE A 151 11.02 0.56 -7.98
C ILE A 151 12.43 0.82 -7.44
N PHE A 152 12.98 -0.07 -6.63
CA PHE A 152 14.34 0.10 -6.13
C PHE A 152 15.35 0.15 -7.29
N ASN A 153 15.29 -0.80 -8.23
CA ASN A 153 16.15 -0.83 -9.42
C ASN A 153 16.04 0.47 -10.24
N GLN A 154 14.82 0.96 -10.45
CA GLN A 154 14.57 2.19 -11.20
C GLN A 154 15.18 3.41 -10.50
N LEU A 155 14.91 3.61 -9.21
CA LEU A 155 15.37 4.78 -8.47
C LEU A 155 16.89 4.75 -8.22
N SER A 156 17.46 3.56 -8.01
CA SER A 156 18.91 3.38 -7.90
C SER A 156 19.63 3.42 -9.25
N SER A 157 18.89 3.52 -10.37
CA SER A 157 19.43 3.38 -11.73
C SER A 157 20.29 2.10 -11.90
N SER A 158 19.89 1.02 -11.24
CA SER A 158 20.63 -0.25 -11.20
C SER A 158 19.74 -1.44 -11.56
N LYS A 159 20.35 -2.59 -11.86
CA LYS A 159 19.64 -3.87 -12.03
C LYS A 159 19.94 -4.81 -10.86
N TYR A 160 19.98 -4.26 -9.65
CA TYR A 160 20.42 -4.99 -8.45
C TYR A 160 19.58 -6.23 -8.16
N TYR A 161 18.25 -6.07 -8.14
CA TYR A 161 17.34 -7.18 -7.91
C TYR A 161 16.90 -7.82 -9.22
N LYS A 162 16.90 -9.15 -9.26
CA LYS A 162 16.17 -9.90 -10.29
C LYS A 162 14.66 -9.74 -10.05
N VAL A 163 13.99 -9.11 -11.01
CA VAL A 163 12.53 -8.93 -11.03
C VAL A 163 11.89 -10.06 -11.84
N ILE A 164 10.89 -10.70 -11.27
CA ILE A 164 10.04 -11.67 -11.96
C ILE A 164 8.86 -10.91 -12.55
N GLN A 165 8.82 -10.86 -13.88
CA GLN A 165 7.71 -10.27 -14.62
C GLN A 165 6.44 -11.11 -14.40
N GLN A 166 5.30 -10.44 -14.24
CA GLN A 166 4.02 -11.13 -14.16
C GLN A 166 3.47 -11.39 -15.56
N GLU A 167 2.88 -12.56 -15.77
CA GLU A 167 2.19 -12.89 -17.01
C GLU A 167 0.76 -12.31 -17.02
N GLY A 168 0.21 -12.05 -18.20
CA GLY A 168 -1.16 -11.53 -18.36
C GLY A 168 -1.23 -10.01 -18.57
N ASN A 169 -2.44 -9.47 -18.56
CA ASN A 169 -2.66 -8.04 -18.78
C ASN A 169 -2.64 -7.24 -17.47
N LEU A 170 -2.79 -5.92 -17.56
CA LEU A 170 -2.85 -5.02 -16.39
C LEU A 170 -3.90 -5.46 -15.36
N LEU A 171 -5.13 -5.72 -15.80
CA LEU A 171 -6.26 -6.07 -14.91
C LEU A 171 -6.07 -7.43 -14.24
N ASP A 172 -5.34 -8.35 -14.87
CA ASP A 172 -5.03 -9.66 -14.29
C ASP A 172 -4.15 -9.56 -13.05
N ASN A 173 -3.31 -8.53 -13.00
CA ASN A 173 -2.25 -8.38 -12.01
C ASN A 173 -2.42 -7.16 -11.09
N LEU A 174 -3.40 -6.30 -11.37
CA LEU A 174 -3.69 -5.12 -10.55
C LEU A 174 -4.19 -5.57 -9.16
N PRO A 175 -3.58 -5.13 -8.06
CA PRO A 175 -4.07 -5.46 -6.72
C PRO A 175 -5.48 -4.91 -6.47
N ASP A 176 -6.24 -5.58 -5.59
CA ASP A 176 -7.66 -5.29 -5.35
C ASP A 176 -7.93 -3.79 -5.08
N PHE A 177 -7.14 -3.15 -4.22
CA PHE A 177 -7.28 -1.70 -3.93
C PHE A 177 -7.07 -0.81 -5.16
N ASP A 178 -6.10 -1.14 -6.01
CA ASP A 178 -5.80 -0.34 -7.20
C ASP A 178 -6.82 -0.62 -8.32
N LEU A 179 -7.39 -1.83 -8.36
CA LEU A 179 -8.51 -2.19 -9.21
C LEU A 179 -9.80 -1.45 -8.81
N GLU A 180 -10.12 -1.39 -7.52
CA GLU A 180 -11.24 -0.61 -6.98
C GLU A 180 -11.13 0.86 -7.41
N GLU A 181 -9.96 1.48 -7.22
CA GLU A 181 -9.72 2.87 -7.63
C GLU A 181 -9.85 3.07 -9.14
N LEU A 182 -9.46 2.08 -9.97
CA LEU A 182 -9.63 2.14 -11.42
C LEU A 182 -11.11 2.12 -11.82
N VAL A 183 -11.92 1.26 -11.19
CA VAL A 183 -13.36 1.17 -11.46
C VAL A 183 -14.10 2.41 -10.96
N ILE A 184 -13.71 2.95 -9.81
CA ILE A 184 -14.21 4.22 -9.30
C ILE A 184 -13.87 5.36 -10.28
N SER A 185 -12.63 5.41 -10.77
CA SER A 185 -12.19 6.39 -11.77
C SER A 185 -13.00 6.29 -13.06
N TYR A 186 -13.28 5.07 -13.52
CA TYR A 186 -14.14 4.80 -14.68
C TYR A 186 -15.53 5.44 -14.47
N LEU A 187 -16.19 5.18 -13.35
CA LEU A 187 -17.53 5.74 -13.10
C LEU A 187 -17.51 7.27 -12.95
N GLN A 188 -16.49 7.84 -12.31
CA GLN A 188 -16.39 9.29 -12.16
C GLN A 188 -16.20 10.01 -13.50
N ILE A 189 -15.33 9.48 -14.36
CA ILE A 189 -14.94 10.13 -15.61
C ILE A 189 -15.90 9.77 -16.74
N LYS A 190 -16.17 8.48 -16.95
CA LYS A 190 -16.94 7.99 -18.10
C LYS A 190 -18.44 8.15 -17.89
N GLU A 191 -18.92 7.83 -16.69
CA GLU A 191 -20.34 7.84 -16.34
C GLU A 191 -20.78 9.14 -15.62
N ASN A 192 -19.84 10.09 -15.47
CA ASN A 192 -20.06 11.43 -14.90
C ASN A 192 -20.60 11.42 -13.45
N TYR A 193 -20.02 10.58 -12.60
CA TYR A 193 -20.33 10.52 -11.17
C TYR A 193 -19.32 11.28 -10.29
N TYR A 194 -19.68 11.47 -9.02
CA TYR A 194 -18.74 11.77 -7.93
C TYR A 194 -18.98 10.83 -6.75
N VAL A 195 -17.91 10.46 -6.05
CA VAL A 195 -17.96 9.56 -4.90
C VAL A 195 -18.43 10.30 -3.65
N LEU A 196 -19.29 9.66 -2.87
CA LEU A 196 -19.62 10.10 -1.52
C LEU A 196 -18.55 9.61 -0.55
N SER A 197 -17.65 10.48 -0.08
CA SER A 197 -16.48 10.07 0.72
C SER A 197 -16.83 9.36 2.02
N ASN A 198 -18.01 9.62 2.59
CA ASN A 198 -18.54 8.97 3.79
C ASN A 198 -19.07 7.55 3.53
N SER A 199 -19.29 7.17 2.27
CA SER A 199 -19.76 5.84 1.87
C SER A 199 -18.63 4.85 1.59
N ILE A 200 -17.39 5.34 1.45
CA ILE A 200 -16.21 4.50 1.26
C ILE A 200 -16.03 3.66 2.53
N ALA A 201 -16.40 2.38 2.43
CA ALA A 201 -16.78 1.61 3.60
C ALA A 201 -15.64 1.41 4.61
N ASN A 202 -15.80 1.94 5.81
CA ASN A 202 -15.23 1.35 7.03
C ASN A 202 -16.33 0.55 7.74
N LYS A 203 -16.47 -0.74 7.38
CA LYS A 203 -17.34 -1.73 8.04
C LYS A 203 -18.84 -1.36 8.10
N SER A 204 -19.55 -1.41 6.97
CA SER A 204 -21.02 -1.51 6.98
C SER A 204 -21.45 -2.98 7.13
N THR A 205 -22.45 -3.24 7.99
CA THR A 205 -22.92 -4.58 8.40
C THR A 205 -24.00 -5.17 7.49
N THR A 206 -24.48 -4.47 6.47
CA THR A 206 -25.75 -4.86 5.80
C THR A 206 -25.61 -5.28 4.34
N ILE A 207 -24.63 -4.81 3.56
CA ILE A 207 -24.04 -5.39 2.33
C ILE A 207 -22.75 -4.59 2.08
N LYS A 208 -21.61 -5.26 1.81
CA LYS A 208 -20.34 -4.57 1.55
C LYS A 208 -20.32 -4.06 0.12
N ILE A 209 -20.56 -2.77 -0.06
CA ILE A 209 -20.24 -2.02 -1.29
C ILE A 209 -18.92 -1.27 -1.08
N GLU A 210 -18.25 -0.92 -2.18
CA GLU A 210 -17.00 -0.16 -2.11
C GLU A 210 -17.29 1.34 -1.92
N CYS A 211 -18.30 1.87 -2.60
CA CYS A 211 -18.78 3.24 -2.40
C CYS A 211 -20.19 3.47 -2.99
N GLU A 212 -20.81 4.55 -2.53
CA GLU A 212 -21.96 5.23 -3.15
C GLU A 212 -21.49 6.45 -3.97
N MET A 213 -22.26 6.77 -5.01
CA MET A 213 -21.97 7.85 -5.93
C MET A 213 -23.24 8.59 -6.35
N ILE A 214 -23.10 9.87 -6.72
CA ILE A 214 -24.19 10.70 -7.28
C ILE A 214 -23.74 11.29 -8.62
N SER A 215 -24.64 11.33 -9.60
CA SER A 215 -24.33 11.92 -10.91
C SER A 215 -24.04 13.41 -10.78
N ARG A 216 -23.13 13.92 -11.61
CA ARG A 216 -22.86 15.36 -11.74
C ARG A 216 -23.86 16.06 -12.65
N ASP A 217 -24.74 15.31 -13.30
CA ASP A 217 -25.79 15.83 -14.18
C ASP A 217 -27.00 16.29 -13.37
N VAL A 218 -27.17 17.61 -13.27
CA VAL A 218 -28.26 18.25 -12.50
C VAL A 218 -29.62 18.00 -13.15
N CYS A 219 -29.66 17.78 -14.47
CA CYS A 219 -30.90 17.51 -15.19
C CYS A 219 -31.31 16.03 -15.11
N ASN A 220 -30.40 15.15 -14.72
CA ASN A 220 -30.62 13.71 -14.59
C ASN A 220 -29.89 13.16 -13.37
N LEU A 221 -30.48 13.38 -12.19
CA LEU A 221 -29.95 12.91 -10.91
C LEU A 221 -30.05 11.39 -10.82
N ARG A 222 -28.89 10.73 -10.77
CA ARG A 222 -28.76 9.28 -10.62
C ARG A 222 -27.94 9.00 -9.38
N LYS A 223 -28.37 7.99 -8.62
CA LYS A 223 -27.61 7.42 -7.51
C LYS A 223 -27.02 6.09 -7.95
N ALA A 224 -25.81 5.80 -7.53
CA ALA A 224 -25.15 4.56 -7.88
C ALA A 224 -24.44 3.96 -6.68
N VAL A 225 -24.38 2.62 -6.65
CA VAL A 225 -23.49 1.87 -5.77
C VAL A 225 -22.56 1.02 -6.60
N LEU A 226 -21.33 0.82 -6.10
CA LEU A 226 -20.31 0.03 -6.77
C LEU A 226 -19.93 -1.17 -5.91
N GLN A 227 -19.83 -2.33 -6.55
CA GLN A 227 -19.13 -3.49 -6.00
C GLN A 227 -18.03 -3.97 -6.94
N VAL A 228 -16.84 -4.18 -6.38
CA VAL A 228 -15.68 -4.69 -7.10
C VAL A 228 -15.23 -6.01 -6.49
N LYS A 229 -14.86 -6.95 -7.35
CA LYS A 229 -14.25 -8.23 -6.98
C LYS A 229 -13.08 -8.50 -7.91
N GLY A 230 -11.91 -8.70 -7.32
CA GLY A 230 -10.70 -9.07 -8.05
C GLY A 230 -10.76 -10.49 -8.62
N LYS A 231 -9.73 -10.85 -9.40
CA LYS A 231 -9.67 -12.12 -10.17
C LYS A 231 -9.86 -13.39 -9.33
N LYS A 232 -9.39 -13.39 -8.08
CA LYS A 232 -9.45 -14.55 -7.17
C LYS A 232 -10.73 -14.63 -6.34
N ALA A 233 -11.63 -13.66 -6.50
CA ALA A 233 -12.86 -13.63 -5.72
C ALA A 233 -13.84 -14.73 -6.15
N LYS A 234 -14.70 -15.11 -5.21
CA LYS A 234 -15.87 -15.96 -5.51
C LYS A 234 -16.84 -15.22 -6.43
N GLU A 235 -17.76 -15.98 -7.00
CA GLU A 235 -18.86 -15.42 -7.79
C GLU A 235 -19.66 -14.40 -6.98
N LEU A 236 -20.11 -13.36 -7.67
CA LEU A 236 -20.93 -12.30 -7.10
C LEU A 236 -22.39 -12.52 -7.53
N ASP A 237 -23.30 -12.59 -6.56
CA ASP A 237 -24.73 -12.70 -6.84
C ASP A 237 -25.37 -11.31 -6.93
N ALA A 238 -25.94 -10.98 -8.09
CA ALA A 238 -26.58 -9.69 -8.30
C ALA A 238 -27.83 -9.50 -7.40
N LEU A 239 -28.47 -10.59 -6.95
CA LEU A 239 -29.65 -10.53 -6.07
C LEU A 239 -29.33 -9.95 -4.69
N GLU A 240 -28.07 -10.02 -4.24
CA GLU A 240 -27.64 -9.40 -2.97
C GLU A 240 -27.84 -7.87 -2.97
N PHE A 241 -27.99 -7.25 -4.14
CA PHE A 241 -28.12 -5.80 -4.29
C PHE A 241 -29.56 -5.34 -4.55
N ASN A 242 -30.55 -6.22 -4.46
CA ASN A 242 -31.96 -5.90 -4.77
C ASN A 242 -32.49 -4.70 -3.99
N ARG A 243 -32.13 -4.58 -2.71
CA ARG A 243 -32.52 -3.44 -1.88
C ARG A 243 -32.06 -2.09 -2.45
N TYR A 244 -30.85 -2.02 -3.01
CA TYR A 244 -30.35 -0.77 -3.61
C TYR A 244 -31.15 -0.40 -4.85
N VAL A 245 -31.52 -1.39 -5.66
CA VAL A 245 -32.37 -1.17 -6.84
C VAL A 245 -33.76 -0.68 -6.42
N GLU A 246 -34.36 -1.29 -5.39
CA GLU A 246 -35.63 -0.85 -4.80
C GLU A 246 -35.55 0.59 -4.27
N ASP A 247 -34.41 0.98 -3.70
CA ASP A 247 -34.12 2.34 -3.23
C ASP A 247 -33.74 3.33 -4.36
N GLY A 248 -33.84 2.90 -5.63
CA GLY A 248 -33.65 3.73 -6.82
C GLY A 248 -32.19 3.92 -7.26
N TYR A 249 -31.27 3.10 -6.78
CA TYR A 249 -29.86 3.13 -7.20
C TYR A 249 -29.65 2.31 -8.48
N ILE A 250 -28.69 2.77 -9.29
CA ILE A 250 -28.03 1.96 -10.32
C ILE A 250 -26.91 1.17 -9.66
N VAL A 251 -26.92 -0.15 -9.80
CA VAL A 251 -25.88 -1.00 -9.21
C VAL A 251 -24.83 -1.33 -10.27
N TYR A 252 -23.61 -0.82 -10.09
CA TYR A 252 -22.48 -1.17 -10.95
C TYR A 252 -21.68 -2.32 -10.34
N LEU A 253 -21.43 -3.37 -11.12
CA LEU A 253 -20.71 -4.56 -10.68
C LEU A 253 -19.51 -4.83 -11.58
N TYR A 254 -18.34 -5.00 -10.98
CA TYR A 254 -17.17 -5.57 -11.65
C TYR A 254 -16.71 -6.83 -10.91
N ALA A 255 -16.77 -7.98 -11.58
CA ALA A 255 -16.30 -9.25 -11.04
C ALA A 255 -15.96 -10.24 -12.16
N PRO A 256 -15.11 -11.25 -11.91
CA PRO A 256 -14.82 -12.30 -12.88
C PRO A 256 -16.06 -13.08 -13.29
N LYS A 257 -16.95 -13.36 -12.32
CA LYS A 257 -18.21 -14.07 -12.52
C LYS A 257 -19.32 -13.39 -11.73
N ILE A 258 -20.41 -13.06 -12.42
CA ILE A 258 -21.63 -12.51 -11.84
C ILE A 258 -22.79 -13.43 -12.23
N ILE A 259 -23.60 -13.83 -11.25
CA ILE A 259 -24.79 -14.65 -11.46
C ILE A 259 -26.06 -13.81 -11.24
N ASN A 260 -27.19 -14.30 -11.76
CA ASN A 260 -28.52 -13.68 -11.63
C ASN A 260 -28.65 -12.23 -12.13
N LEU A 261 -27.69 -11.73 -12.91
CA LEU A 261 -27.70 -10.36 -13.45
C LEU A 261 -28.99 -10.02 -14.20
N ASN A 262 -29.56 -10.98 -14.94
CA ASN A 262 -30.78 -10.80 -15.74
C ASN A 262 -32.08 -10.86 -14.91
N GLN A 263 -32.00 -11.19 -13.62
CA GLN A 263 -33.17 -11.32 -12.73
C GLN A 263 -33.48 -10.02 -11.99
N ILE A 264 -32.60 -9.03 -12.06
CA ILE A 264 -32.70 -7.76 -11.36
C ILE A 264 -32.52 -6.61 -12.37
N GLY A 265 -33.45 -5.64 -12.33
CA GLY A 265 -33.36 -4.45 -13.15
C GLY A 265 -32.30 -3.46 -12.62
N ASN A 266 -31.86 -2.52 -13.45
CA ASN A 266 -30.98 -1.42 -13.05
C ASN A 266 -29.61 -1.83 -12.47
N VAL A 267 -29.12 -3.00 -12.91
CA VAL A 267 -27.77 -3.48 -12.61
C VAL A 267 -26.92 -3.49 -13.88
N VAL A 268 -25.73 -2.90 -13.79
CA VAL A 268 -24.80 -2.75 -14.92
C VAL A 268 -23.53 -3.53 -14.61
N ARG A 269 -23.18 -4.46 -15.51
CA ARG A 269 -21.87 -5.12 -15.47
C ARG A 269 -20.85 -4.27 -16.21
N ILE A 270 -19.75 -3.95 -15.52
CA ILE A 270 -18.55 -3.39 -16.13
C ILE A 270 -17.68 -4.56 -16.62
N THR A 271 -17.24 -4.52 -17.87
CA THR A 271 -16.40 -5.56 -18.48
C THR A 271 -14.92 -5.21 -18.44
N ASN A 272 -14.06 -6.22 -18.65
CA ASN A 272 -12.62 -5.99 -18.78
C ASN A 272 -12.30 -5.08 -19.98
N ASP A 273 -13.04 -5.21 -21.08
CA ASP A 273 -12.83 -4.39 -22.28
C ASP A 273 -13.17 -2.92 -22.01
N ASP A 274 -14.25 -2.66 -21.26
CA ASP A 274 -14.59 -1.30 -20.82
C ASP A 274 -13.45 -0.65 -20.04
N LEU A 275 -12.89 -1.37 -19.06
CA LEU A 275 -11.81 -0.86 -18.22
C LEU A 275 -10.49 -0.72 -18.97
N LEU A 276 -10.14 -1.66 -19.84
CA LEU A 276 -8.90 -1.60 -20.63
C LEU A 276 -8.93 -0.46 -21.65
N ASP A 277 -10.04 -0.27 -22.35
CA ASP A 277 -10.24 0.86 -23.26
C ASP A 277 -10.20 2.19 -22.50
N PHE A 278 -10.92 2.27 -21.37
CA PHE A 278 -10.89 3.43 -20.50
C PHE A 278 -9.48 3.75 -20.00
N TYR A 279 -8.75 2.75 -19.49
CA TYR A 279 -7.38 2.92 -18.99
C TYR A 279 -6.47 3.48 -20.08
N LYS A 280 -6.49 2.89 -21.28
CA LYS A 280 -5.65 3.34 -22.40
C LYS A 280 -5.96 4.79 -22.79
N LYS A 281 -7.23 5.15 -22.91
CA LYS A 281 -7.67 6.50 -23.30
C LYS A 281 -7.41 7.56 -22.23
N ASN A 282 -7.47 7.19 -20.96
CA ASN A 282 -7.44 8.13 -19.84
C ASN A 282 -6.16 8.02 -18.98
N LYS A 283 -5.17 7.21 -19.37
CA LYS A 283 -3.89 7.01 -18.63
C LYS A 283 -3.28 8.31 -18.08
N PRO A 284 -3.24 9.45 -18.81
CA PRO A 284 -2.64 10.70 -18.30
C PRO A 284 -3.36 11.33 -17.10
N ILE A 285 -4.65 11.05 -16.91
CA ILE A 285 -5.46 11.62 -15.82
C ILE A 285 -5.74 10.62 -14.69
N LEU A 286 -5.27 9.38 -14.82
CA LEU A 286 -5.42 8.36 -13.80
C LEU A 286 -4.37 8.50 -12.68
N PRO A 287 -4.70 8.10 -11.44
CA PRO A 287 -3.75 8.08 -10.32
C PRO A 287 -2.46 7.32 -10.64
N LEU A 288 -1.31 7.83 -10.15
CA LEU A 288 -0.01 7.16 -10.32
C LEU A 288 0.05 5.81 -9.60
N SER A 289 -0.76 5.62 -8.55
CA SER A 289 -0.90 4.32 -7.88
C SER A 289 -1.39 3.22 -8.82
N ILE A 290 -2.14 3.58 -9.87
CA ILE A 290 -2.59 2.65 -10.91
C ILE A 290 -1.59 2.61 -12.07
N THR A 291 -1.17 3.77 -12.58
CA THR A 291 -0.39 3.81 -13.83
C THR A 291 1.05 3.35 -13.68
N LYS A 292 1.64 3.42 -12.48
CA LYS A 292 3.00 2.91 -12.20
C LYS A 292 3.10 1.38 -12.28
N TRP A 293 1.98 0.66 -12.24
CA TRP A 293 1.96 -0.78 -12.48
C TRP A 293 2.35 -1.15 -13.90
N GLY A 294 2.16 -0.23 -14.87
CA GLY A 294 2.56 -0.45 -16.26
C GLY A 294 4.03 -0.85 -16.38
N THR A 295 4.93 -0.28 -15.58
CA THR A 295 6.37 -0.64 -15.59
C THR A 295 6.64 -2.10 -15.19
N LEU A 296 5.75 -2.71 -14.40
CA LEU A 296 5.89 -4.09 -13.93
C LEU A 296 5.17 -5.13 -14.81
N PHE A 297 4.13 -4.71 -15.54
CA PHE A 297 3.25 -5.62 -16.29
C PHE A 297 3.38 -5.45 -17.80
N GLU A 298 3.67 -4.23 -18.27
CA GLU A 298 3.98 -3.91 -19.65
C GLU A 298 5.50 -3.92 -19.77
N GLY A 299 6.11 -5.12 -19.68
CA GLY A 299 7.57 -5.28 -19.80
C GLY A 299 8.09 -4.45 -20.98
N ASN A 300 9.18 -3.70 -20.76
CA ASN A 300 9.75 -2.74 -21.72
C ASN A 300 9.74 -3.28 -23.16
N ASN A 301 8.72 -2.92 -23.93
CA ASN A 301 8.82 -2.86 -25.38
C ASN A 301 9.47 -1.51 -25.70
N SER A 302 10.79 -1.48 -25.54
CA SER A 302 11.67 -0.42 -26.04
C SER A 302 12.88 -1.08 -26.67
#